data_AF-N4XL89-F1
#
_entry.id   AF-N4XL89-F1
#
_cell.length_a   1.000
_cell.length_b   1.000
_cell.length_c   1.000
_cell.angle_alpha   90.00
_cell.angle_beta   90.00
_cell.angle_gamma   90.00
#
_symmetry.space_group_name_H-M   'P 1'
#
loop_
_entity.id
_entity.type
_entity.pdbx_description
1 polymer ?
#
loop_
_entity_poly.entity_id
_entity_poly.type
_entity_poly.pdbx_seq_one_letter_code
_entity_poly.pdbx_strand_id
1 'polypeptide(L)'
;MILNLLITYLNRLKASESEQDVQSILRVFKDFLGAAAEENLQQCEKTIVIVDIKRATSDQSFRQHYLDAHRRRHHGSVILVATRSDEMNDDGGSTMQLDVIAEEQLAPVEKKLDELTGEVQIIEQDIETNKNNIKHIRSIGNESSVTEDDRSKEILRASNKNLGTRKKELKKCIVSLEKERKDIRIACRNRVVATGLNQMYSQNTGDDAGAASFCVSNRMYMRYRRGYNTANPDKVPSMKLKDTQILALFNHIAGQPSQGKVAVLENISCSKSTEARVEYITMILNQTIKDIELKIDKVEKRCHNKFLTELLAGLSKQELQDKFDSKAKKKLKELEKMHQKKLGIKHDVNAALLSFVASDIDSRFRQTIEGGPSSFKAHAAHTIKTSFRELNKLLKDDPQALMGDAYQTCFGNNVVDHEKNITLTVEVATTKLRQGLIEVFGKAIKPTEKGYMHESMASVYKEAELQKPGKRQKLMEIRHAYLKEKTLGLQGVFPAIKEWIKEDVEKLISNTCKEFRKEVVGILETIRDAFQRQKHSKEHDTPEGQRFRKELHELFAEASRILKGPVVESLERCKEYK
;
A
#
# COMPACT_ATOMS: atom_id res chain seq x y z
N MET A 1 2.04 -5.04 5.24
CA MET A 1 1.94 -6.12 4.24
C MET A 1 1.09 -7.31 4.71
N ILE A 2 1.40 -7.93 5.85
CA ILE A 2 0.73 -9.15 6.37
C ILE A 2 -0.77 -8.94 6.69
N LEU A 3 -1.15 -7.78 7.26
CA LEU A 3 -2.54 -7.48 7.64
C LEU A 3 -3.48 -7.26 6.43
N ASN A 4 -2.98 -6.66 5.34
CA ASN A 4 -3.79 -6.36 4.14
C ASN A 4 -3.96 -7.58 3.23
N LEU A 5 -3.02 -8.53 3.27
CA LEU A 5 -3.20 -9.85 2.65
C LEU A 5 -4.22 -10.69 3.42
N LEU A 6 -4.27 -10.59 4.76
CA LEU A 6 -5.27 -11.24 5.61
C LEU A 6 -6.71 -10.77 5.30
N ILE A 7 -6.90 -9.48 4.99
CA ILE A 7 -8.21 -8.89 4.65
C ILE A 7 -8.64 -9.29 3.22
N THR A 8 -7.71 -9.31 2.27
CA THR A 8 -7.98 -9.79 0.88
C THR A 8 -8.32 -11.30 0.88
N TYR A 9 -7.72 -12.05 1.79
CA TYR A 9 -7.91 -13.47 2.04
C TYR A 9 -9.30 -13.80 2.61
N LEU A 10 -9.76 -13.05 3.63
CA LEU A 10 -11.12 -13.18 4.18
C LEU A 10 -12.21 -12.88 3.14
N ASN A 11 -11.93 -12.00 2.18
CA ASN A 11 -12.86 -11.65 1.11
C ASN A 11 -12.91 -12.67 -0.04
N ARG A 12 -11.84 -13.44 -0.30
CA ARG A 12 -11.84 -14.53 -1.30
C ARG A 12 -12.41 -15.84 -0.76
N LEU A 13 -12.21 -16.13 0.53
CA LEU A 13 -12.87 -17.25 1.23
C LEU A 13 -14.40 -17.14 1.21
N LYS A 14 -14.93 -15.91 1.25
CA LYS A 14 -16.36 -15.64 1.08
C LYS A 14 -16.91 -15.90 -0.34
N ALA A 15 -16.04 -16.04 -1.34
CA ALA A 15 -16.41 -16.11 -2.76
C ALA A 15 -16.11 -17.47 -3.42
N SER A 16 -15.54 -18.43 -2.67
CA SER A 16 -15.10 -19.73 -3.17
C SER A 16 -16.07 -20.82 -2.71
N GLU A 17 -16.77 -21.46 -3.64
CA GLU A 17 -17.79 -22.50 -3.34
C GLU A 17 -17.20 -23.92 -3.20
N SER A 18 -15.92 -24.16 -3.56
CA SER A 18 -15.30 -25.49 -3.51
C SER A 18 -14.20 -25.59 -2.45
N GLU A 19 -14.29 -26.62 -1.60
CA GLU A 19 -13.35 -26.90 -0.50
C GLU A 19 -11.94 -27.27 -1.02
N GLN A 20 -11.86 -27.74 -2.27
CA GLN A 20 -10.62 -28.18 -2.92
C GLN A 20 -9.78 -27.00 -3.44
N ASP A 21 -10.42 -25.91 -3.88
CA ASP A 21 -9.73 -24.66 -4.27
C ASP A 21 -9.17 -23.91 -3.06
N VAL A 22 -9.87 -23.95 -1.93
CA VAL A 22 -9.41 -23.36 -0.66
C VAL A 22 -8.13 -24.05 -0.17
N GLN A 23 -8.06 -25.38 -0.26
CA GLN A 23 -6.88 -26.16 0.15
C GLN A 23 -5.67 -25.97 -0.79
N SER A 24 -5.87 -25.93 -2.11
CA SER A 24 -4.80 -25.66 -3.08
C SER A 24 -4.23 -24.25 -2.96
N ILE A 25 -5.08 -23.25 -2.75
CA ILE A 25 -4.66 -21.86 -2.59
C ILE A 25 -3.96 -21.66 -1.24
N LEU A 26 -4.44 -22.29 -0.16
CA LEU A 26 -3.78 -22.33 1.14
C LEU A 26 -2.36 -22.90 1.07
N ARG A 27 -2.17 -23.98 0.29
CA ARG A 27 -0.85 -24.58 0.07
C ARG A 27 0.09 -23.61 -0.66
N VAL A 28 -0.33 -23.03 -1.79
CA VAL A 28 0.49 -22.08 -2.57
C VAL A 28 0.82 -20.80 -1.78
N PHE A 29 -0.10 -20.30 -0.95
CA PHE A 29 0.16 -19.13 -0.10
C PHE A 29 1.11 -19.43 1.05
N LYS A 30 0.98 -20.62 1.66
CA LYS A 30 1.90 -21.11 2.69
C LYS A 30 3.29 -21.33 2.12
N ASP A 31 3.39 -21.82 0.88
CA ASP A 31 4.66 -22.05 0.19
C ASP A 31 5.30 -20.72 -0.26
N PHE A 32 4.52 -19.72 -0.70
CA PHE A 32 5.04 -18.41 -1.14
C PHE A 32 5.45 -17.48 0.03
N LEU A 33 4.63 -17.42 1.09
CA LEU A 33 5.02 -16.74 2.33
C LEU A 33 6.14 -17.48 3.03
N GLY A 34 6.16 -18.82 2.93
CA GLY A 34 7.26 -19.68 3.34
C GLY A 34 8.54 -19.29 2.63
N ALA A 35 8.57 -19.28 1.30
CA ALA A 35 9.79 -19.02 0.51
C ALA A 35 10.39 -17.62 0.71
N ALA A 36 9.58 -16.55 0.71
CA ALA A 36 10.08 -15.18 0.90
C ALA A 36 10.48 -14.88 2.36
N ALA A 37 9.80 -15.51 3.33
CA ALA A 37 10.23 -15.46 4.71
C ALA A 37 11.49 -16.31 4.91
N GLU A 38 11.55 -17.52 4.34
CA GLU A 38 12.70 -18.43 4.37
C GLU A 38 13.94 -17.80 3.75
N GLU A 39 13.84 -17.10 2.63
CA GLU A 39 14.99 -16.43 1.99
C GLU A 39 15.60 -15.35 2.89
N ASN A 40 14.77 -14.52 3.53
CA ASN A 40 15.23 -13.53 4.50
C ASN A 40 15.73 -14.19 5.81
N LEU A 41 15.04 -15.25 6.25
CA LEU A 41 15.36 -16.01 7.45
C LEU A 41 16.62 -16.88 7.28
N GLN A 42 16.98 -17.27 6.06
CA GLN A 42 18.23 -17.95 5.72
C GLN A 42 19.42 -17.00 5.83
N GLN A 43 19.23 -15.70 5.55
CA GLN A 43 20.27 -14.68 5.65
C GLN A 43 20.54 -14.25 7.10
N CYS A 44 19.57 -14.37 8.01
CA CYS A 44 19.73 -14.06 9.42
C CYS A 44 20.67 -15.04 10.16
N GLU A 45 21.67 -14.53 10.87
CA GLU A 45 22.57 -15.32 11.73
C GLU A 45 21.90 -15.79 13.03
N LYS A 46 20.95 -15.00 13.52
CA LYS A 46 20.26 -15.23 14.78
C LYS A 46 18.76 -15.07 14.57
N THR A 47 18.00 -15.95 15.19
CA THR A 47 16.54 -15.86 15.24
C THR A 47 16.11 -15.69 16.70
N ILE A 48 15.40 -14.59 16.99
CA ILE A 48 14.74 -14.40 18.28
C ILE A 48 13.31 -14.90 18.15
N VAL A 49 12.97 -15.94 18.92
CA VAL A 49 11.62 -16.51 18.94
C VAL A 49 10.91 -16.03 20.20
N ILE A 50 9.76 -15.39 20.02
CA ILE A 50 9.04 -14.70 21.08
C ILE A 50 7.76 -15.46 21.44
N VAL A 51 7.48 -15.59 22.74
CA VAL A 51 6.26 -16.21 23.27
C VAL A 51 5.68 -15.38 24.42
N ASP A 52 4.38 -15.51 24.67
CA ASP A 52 3.78 -15.02 25.92
C ASP A 52 4.17 -15.96 27.06
N ILE A 53 4.65 -15.42 28.20
CA ILE A 53 5.09 -16.23 29.34
C ILE A 53 4.02 -17.23 29.82
N LYS A 54 2.73 -16.93 29.64
CA LYS A 54 1.62 -17.81 30.03
C LYS A 54 1.53 -19.08 29.18
N ARG A 55 2.11 -19.09 27.97
CA ARG A 55 2.07 -20.20 27.01
C ARG A 55 3.45 -20.75 26.65
N ALA A 56 4.50 -20.26 27.31
CA ALA A 56 5.89 -20.54 26.97
C ALA A 56 6.24 -22.04 26.88
N THR A 57 5.61 -22.88 27.71
CA THR A 57 5.87 -24.32 27.78
C THR A 57 4.86 -25.19 27.05
N SER A 58 3.69 -24.65 26.68
CA SER A 58 2.57 -25.41 26.09
C SER A 58 2.29 -25.05 24.63
N ASP A 59 2.89 -23.97 24.11
CA ASP A 59 2.63 -23.52 22.74
C ASP A 59 3.42 -24.35 21.71
N GLN A 60 2.70 -25.23 21.01
CA GLN A 60 3.26 -26.05 19.93
C GLN A 60 3.80 -25.21 18.76
N SER A 61 3.18 -24.05 18.47
CA SER A 61 3.63 -23.18 17.37
C SER A 61 4.97 -22.53 17.71
N PHE A 62 5.14 -22.08 18.95
CA PHE A 62 6.42 -21.60 19.46
C PHE A 62 7.52 -22.66 19.35
N ARG A 63 7.20 -23.92 19.72
CA ARG A 63 8.10 -25.07 19.56
C ARG A 63 8.52 -25.28 18.12
N GLN A 64 7.57 -25.25 17.20
CA GLN A 64 7.85 -25.41 15.78
C GLN A 64 8.78 -24.30 15.28
N HIS A 65 8.55 -23.05 15.67
CA HIS A 65 9.33 -21.91 15.19
C HIS A 65 10.81 -21.94 15.63
N TYR A 66 11.12 -22.33 16.87
CA TYR A 66 12.53 -22.44 17.25
C TYR A 66 13.19 -23.70 16.69
N LEU A 67 12.45 -24.78 16.46
CA LEU A 67 12.96 -25.98 15.79
C LEU A 67 13.35 -25.65 14.35
N ASP A 68 12.48 -24.92 13.63
CA ASP A 68 12.76 -24.48 12.27
C ASP A 68 13.89 -23.45 12.22
N ALA A 69 14.05 -22.62 13.25
CA ALA A 69 15.22 -21.75 13.38
C ALA A 69 16.51 -22.53 13.62
N HIS A 70 16.48 -23.51 14.53
CA HIS A 70 17.63 -24.35 14.81
C HIS A 70 18.05 -25.17 13.58
N ARG A 71 17.10 -25.77 12.84
CA ARG A 71 17.40 -26.55 11.63
C ARG A 71 18.11 -25.75 10.53
N ARG A 72 17.92 -24.42 10.48
CA ARG A 72 18.51 -23.55 9.44
C ARG A 72 19.99 -23.27 9.66
N ARG A 73 20.43 -23.05 10.90
CA ARG A 73 21.78 -22.54 11.23
C ARG A 73 22.49 -23.33 12.34
N HIS A 74 21.82 -24.34 12.92
CA HIS A 74 22.29 -25.17 14.02
C HIS A 74 22.68 -24.36 15.28
N HIS A 75 23.49 -24.96 16.15
CA HIS A 75 23.78 -24.53 17.52
C HIS A 75 23.97 -23.03 17.72
N GLY A 76 23.40 -22.50 18.80
CA GLY A 76 23.57 -21.10 19.20
C GLY A 76 22.91 -20.06 18.28
N SER A 77 22.16 -20.45 17.25
CA SER A 77 21.46 -19.53 16.34
C SER A 77 20.12 -19.00 16.87
N VAL A 78 19.64 -19.52 18.00
CA VAL A 78 18.31 -19.23 18.54
C VAL A 78 18.40 -18.53 19.89
N ILE A 79 17.59 -17.48 20.05
CA ILE A 79 17.35 -16.81 21.33
C ILE A 79 15.85 -16.94 21.63
N LEU A 80 15.51 -17.41 22.83
CA LEU A 80 14.12 -17.58 23.27
C LEU A 80 13.72 -16.43 24.20
N VAL A 81 12.59 -15.80 23.92
CA VAL A 81 12.12 -14.65 24.70
C VAL A 81 10.66 -14.84 25.12
N ALA A 82 10.43 -14.97 26.43
CA ALA A 82 9.10 -14.94 27.02
C ALA A 82 8.75 -13.50 27.43
N THR A 83 7.67 -12.94 26.89
CA THR A 83 7.20 -11.57 27.16
C THR A 83 6.17 -11.53 28.27
N ARG A 84 5.87 -10.31 28.76
CA ARG A 84 4.88 -10.05 29.84
C ARG A 84 5.27 -10.71 31.15
N SER A 85 6.57 -10.76 31.42
CA SER A 85 7.13 -11.39 32.61
C SER A 85 6.66 -10.74 33.92
N ASP A 86 6.09 -9.54 33.87
CA ASP A 86 5.52 -8.82 35.01
C ASP A 86 4.07 -9.20 35.37
N GLU A 87 3.37 -9.96 34.55
CA GLU A 87 1.97 -10.35 34.82
C GLU A 87 1.91 -11.67 35.59
N MET A 88 1.53 -11.65 36.86
CA MET A 88 1.14 -12.85 37.62
C MET A 88 -0.37 -13.04 37.50
N ASN A 89 -0.81 -14.26 37.18
CA ASN A 89 -2.20 -14.63 37.38
C ASN A 89 -2.35 -14.94 38.87
N ASP A 90 -2.73 -13.94 39.67
CA ASP A 90 -2.98 -14.10 41.11
C ASP A 90 -4.36 -14.74 41.38
N ASP A 91 -5.04 -15.22 40.33
CA ASP A 91 -6.35 -15.91 40.38
C ASP A 91 -6.21 -17.34 40.93
N GLY A 92 -5.75 -17.46 42.17
CA GLY A 92 -6.06 -18.53 43.14
C GLY A 92 -5.81 -20.00 42.80
N GLY A 93 -5.24 -20.38 41.64
CA GLY A 93 -5.30 -21.77 41.17
C GLY A 93 -4.00 -22.46 40.78
N SER A 94 -2.93 -21.74 40.41
CA SER A 94 -1.67 -22.41 40.03
C SER A 94 -0.68 -22.40 41.20
N THR A 95 -0.44 -23.57 41.79
CA THR A 95 0.70 -23.82 42.69
C THR A 95 1.99 -23.71 41.90
N MET A 96 2.50 -22.48 41.76
CA MET A 96 3.84 -22.24 41.24
C MET A 96 4.83 -22.94 42.18
N GLN A 97 5.55 -23.92 41.66
CA GLN A 97 6.65 -24.54 42.41
C GLN A 97 7.71 -23.46 42.65
N LEU A 98 7.96 -23.17 43.92
CA LEU A 98 9.00 -22.24 44.32
C LEU A 98 10.36 -22.94 44.22
N ASP A 99 11.37 -22.20 43.80
CA ASP A 99 12.74 -22.67 43.93
C ASP A 99 13.24 -22.39 45.36
N VAL A 100 14.29 -23.11 45.79
CA VAL A 100 14.86 -23.01 47.15
C VAL A 100 15.20 -21.55 47.52
N ILE A 101 15.69 -20.78 46.54
CA ILE A 101 16.04 -19.36 46.72
C ILE A 101 14.79 -18.53 47.02
N ALA A 102 13.69 -18.76 46.32
CA ALA A 102 12.44 -18.06 46.54
C ALA A 102 11.78 -18.47 47.86
N GLU A 103 11.84 -19.75 48.25
CA GLU A 103 11.34 -20.23 49.55
C GLU A 103 12.08 -19.54 50.71
N GLU A 104 13.41 -19.50 50.67
CA GLU A 104 14.25 -18.83 51.67
C GLU A 104 13.95 -17.31 51.76
N GLN A 105 13.68 -16.66 50.63
CA GLN A 105 13.36 -15.23 50.60
C GLN A 105 11.92 -14.92 51.00
N LEU A 106 10.96 -15.81 50.69
CA LEU A 106 9.55 -15.62 51.00
C LEU A 106 9.23 -15.89 52.47
N ALA A 107 9.85 -16.89 53.09
CA ALA A 107 9.59 -17.27 54.49
C ALA A 107 9.63 -16.08 55.48
N PRO A 108 10.67 -15.21 55.52
CA PRO A 108 10.69 -14.07 56.42
C PRO A 108 9.69 -12.97 56.04
N VAL A 109 9.31 -12.86 54.76
CA VAL A 109 8.31 -11.87 54.28
C VAL A 109 6.91 -12.32 54.66
N GLU A 110 6.57 -13.59 54.48
CA GLU A 110 5.26 -14.16 54.83
C GLU A 110 5.05 -14.14 56.34
N LYS A 111 6.06 -14.54 57.14
CA LYS A 111 5.99 -14.43 58.59
C LYS A 111 5.72 -13.00 59.07
N LYS A 112 6.43 -12.00 58.52
CA LYS A 112 6.19 -10.59 58.86
C LYS A 112 4.84 -10.08 58.40
N LEU A 113 4.34 -10.52 57.24
CA LEU A 113 3.00 -10.18 56.77
C LEU A 113 1.93 -10.71 57.71
N ASP A 114 2.05 -11.96 58.16
CA ASP A 114 1.11 -12.57 59.11
C ASP A 114 1.12 -11.83 60.46
N GLU A 115 2.31 -11.52 60.99
CA GLU A 115 2.49 -10.73 62.21
C GLU A 115 1.82 -9.34 62.10
N LEU A 116 2.13 -8.58 61.05
CA LEU A 116 1.58 -7.23 60.86
C LEU A 116 0.08 -7.24 60.56
N THR A 117 -0.41 -8.26 59.86
CA THR A 117 -1.84 -8.41 59.58
C THR A 117 -2.60 -8.75 60.86
N GLY A 118 -2.05 -9.62 61.71
CA GLY A 118 -2.56 -9.89 63.05
C GLY A 118 -2.61 -8.62 63.91
N GLU A 119 -1.54 -7.83 63.94
CA GLU A 119 -1.52 -6.54 64.66
C GLU A 119 -2.60 -5.57 64.16
N VAL A 120 -2.80 -5.46 62.84
CA VAL A 120 -3.85 -4.59 62.28
C VAL A 120 -5.24 -5.05 62.68
N GLN A 121 -5.49 -6.37 62.74
CA GLN A 121 -6.77 -6.92 63.18
C GLN A 121 -7.04 -6.64 64.67
N ILE A 122 -6.02 -6.78 65.53
CA ILE A 122 -6.12 -6.43 66.96
C ILE A 122 -6.45 -4.94 67.11
N ILE A 123 -5.72 -4.05 66.40
CA ILE A 123 -5.99 -2.61 66.43
C ILE A 123 -7.40 -2.29 65.94
N GLU A 124 -7.91 -3.01 64.94
CA GLU A 124 -9.28 -2.85 64.46
C GLU A 124 -10.32 -3.23 65.52
N GLN A 125 -10.10 -4.34 66.23
CA GLN A 125 -10.94 -4.77 67.35
C GLN A 125 -10.90 -3.78 68.53
N ASP A 126 -9.73 -3.25 68.86
CA ASP A 126 -9.56 -2.25 69.93
C ASP A 126 -10.27 -0.93 69.60
N ILE A 127 -10.13 -0.45 68.36
CA ILE A 127 -10.85 0.75 67.90
C ILE A 127 -12.37 0.54 68.00
N GLU A 128 -12.87 -0.64 67.62
CA GLU A 128 -14.30 -0.94 67.66
C GLU A 128 -14.81 -1.08 69.10
N THR A 129 -14.03 -1.73 69.97
CA THR A 129 -14.31 -1.83 71.42
C THR A 129 -14.37 -0.43 72.05
N ASN A 130 -13.41 0.44 71.75
CA ASN A 130 -13.38 1.82 72.23
C ASN A 130 -14.60 2.63 71.72
N LYS A 131 -15.03 2.43 70.47
CA LYS A 131 -16.25 3.07 69.95
C LYS A 131 -17.49 2.61 70.70
N ASN A 132 -17.61 1.31 71.00
CA ASN A 132 -18.72 0.76 71.76
C ASN A 132 -18.75 1.29 73.19
N ASN A 133 -17.59 1.39 73.85
CA ASN A 133 -17.46 2.01 75.17
C ASN A 133 -17.87 3.50 75.13
N ILE A 134 -17.44 4.27 74.12
CA ILE A 134 -17.88 5.67 73.95
C ILE A 134 -19.41 5.77 73.79
N LYS A 135 -20.04 4.85 73.04
CA LYS A 135 -21.50 4.81 72.90
C LYS A 135 -22.18 4.50 74.24
N HIS A 136 -21.65 3.54 75.00
CA HIS A 136 -22.19 3.15 76.30
C HIS A 136 -22.11 4.29 77.33
N ILE A 137 -21.00 5.03 77.39
CA ILE A 137 -20.87 6.21 78.27
C ILE A 137 -21.86 7.31 77.84
N ARG A 138 -22.15 7.46 76.54
CA ARG A 138 -23.19 8.41 76.07
C ARG A 138 -24.60 8.01 76.49
N SER A 139 -24.92 6.72 76.56
CA SER A 139 -26.25 6.26 76.99
C SER A 139 -26.48 6.39 78.50
N ILE A 140 -25.41 6.37 79.31
CA ILE A 140 -25.51 6.47 80.78
C ILE A 140 -25.55 7.93 81.27
N GLY A 141 -24.82 8.85 80.63
CA GLY A 141 -24.66 10.25 81.07
C GLY A 141 -25.88 11.16 80.95
N ASN A 142 -27.10 10.63 80.80
CA ASN A 142 -28.33 11.43 80.74
C ASN A 142 -28.93 11.77 82.12
N GLU A 143 -28.42 11.23 83.24
CA GLU A 143 -29.07 11.39 84.56
C GLU A 143 -28.21 11.93 85.73
N SER A 144 -26.89 12.10 85.66
CA SER A 144 -26.14 12.77 86.75
C SER A 144 -24.70 13.21 86.42
N SER A 145 -24.34 14.42 86.88
CA SER A 145 -23.01 15.10 86.95
C SER A 145 -22.08 15.08 85.72
N VAL A 146 -21.82 16.29 85.20
CA VAL A 146 -21.32 16.60 83.85
C VAL A 146 -19.78 16.51 83.67
N THR A 147 -18.98 16.23 84.70
CA THR A 147 -17.53 16.55 84.65
C THR A 147 -16.55 15.38 84.52
N GLU A 148 -16.84 14.18 85.05
CA GLU A 148 -15.89 13.03 84.94
C GLU A 148 -16.05 12.21 83.65
N ASP A 149 -17.26 12.13 83.10
CA ASP A 149 -17.58 11.32 81.92
C ASP A 149 -16.94 11.83 80.62
N ASP A 150 -16.71 13.14 80.53
CA ASP A 150 -16.13 13.75 79.33
C ASP A 150 -14.61 13.52 79.25
N ARG A 151 -13.91 13.45 80.39
CA ARG A 151 -12.48 13.12 80.43
C ARG A 151 -12.22 11.70 79.95
N SER A 152 -13.06 10.73 80.34
CA SER A 152 -12.96 9.33 79.89
C SER A 152 -13.22 9.16 78.40
N LYS A 153 -14.21 9.88 77.83
CA LYS A 153 -14.46 9.89 76.38
C LYS A 153 -13.29 10.50 75.60
N GLU A 154 -12.66 11.55 76.13
CA GLU A 154 -11.53 12.21 75.47
C GLU A 154 -10.30 11.30 75.44
N ILE A 155 -10.02 10.57 76.52
CA ILE A 155 -8.94 9.56 76.58
C ILE A 155 -9.17 8.47 75.52
N LEU A 156 -10.38 7.93 75.39
CA LEU A 156 -10.70 6.91 74.37
C LEU A 156 -10.59 7.45 72.93
N ARG A 157 -10.96 8.71 72.69
CA ARG A 157 -10.79 9.36 71.38
C ARG A 157 -9.32 9.59 71.04
N ALA A 158 -8.51 10.03 72.01
CA ALA A 158 -7.07 10.19 71.85
C ALA A 158 -6.39 8.84 71.56
N SER A 159 -6.79 7.79 72.30
CA SER A 159 -6.34 6.41 72.05
C SER A 159 -6.68 5.94 70.63
N ASN A 160 -7.92 6.12 70.18
CA ASN A 160 -8.33 5.77 68.81
C ASN A 160 -7.57 6.57 67.73
N LYS A 161 -7.20 7.83 68.00
CA LYS A 161 -6.38 8.63 67.08
C LYS A 161 -4.96 8.07 66.97
N ASN A 162 -4.37 7.65 68.08
CA ASN A 162 -3.05 7.02 68.12
C ASN A 162 -3.07 5.66 67.42
N LEU A 163 -4.05 4.79 67.75
CA LEU A 163 -4.28 3.50 67.10
C LEU A 163 -4.52 3.65 65.59
N GLY A 164 -5.29 4.67 65.19
CA GLY A 164 -5.53 4.99 63.78
C GLY A 164 -4.27 5.43 63.04
N THR A 165 -3.35 6.12 63.71
CA THR A 165 -2.05 6.50 63.13
C THR A 165 -1.16 5.27 62.97
N ARG A 166 -1.04 4.44 64.01
CA ARG A 166 -0.29 3.18 63.98
C ARG A 166 -0.81 2.23 62.90
N LYS A 167 -2.13 2.08 62.77
CA LYS A 167 -2.77 1.29 61.71
C LYS A 167 -2.37 1.76 60.30
N LYS A 168 -2.28 3.08 60.07
CA LYS A 168 -1.85 3.62 58.77
C LYS A 168 -0.38 3.30 58.49
N GLU A 169 0.48 3.33 59.50
CA GLU A 169 1.89 2.96 59.37
C GLU A 169 2.03 1.47 59.05
N LEU A 170 1.36 0.59 59.79
CA LEU A 170 1.38 -0.85 59.55
C LEU A 170 0.84 -1.21 58.16
N LYS A 171 -0.24 -0.57 57.71
CA LYS A 171 -0.76 -0.76 56.33
C LYS A 171 0.26 -0.37 55.25
N LYS A 172 1.06 0.68 55.46
CA LYS A 172 2.15 1.02 54.52
C LYS A 172 3.23 -0.07 54.50
N CYS A 173 3.59 -0.62 55.66
CA CYS A 173 4.53 -1.73 55.75
C CYS A 173 4.01 -2.99 55.04
N ILE A 174 2.73 -3.33 55.24
CA ILE A 174 2.07 -4.47 54.56
C ILE A 174 2.14 -4.30 53.05
N VAL A 175 1.75 -3.14 52.50
CA VAL A 175 1.81 -2.88 51.05
C VAL A 175 3.24 -3.01 50.50
N SER A 176 4.24 -2.58 51.27
CA SER A 176 5.65 -2.74 50.87
C SER A 176 6.08 -4.21 50.84
N LEU A 177 5.68 -5.00 51.83
CA LEU A 177 6.00 -6.42 51.92
C LEU A 177 5.23 -7.26 50.88
N GLU A 178 3.98 -6.91 50.57
CA GLU A 178 3.20 -7.53 49.49
C GLU A 178 3.87 -7.29 48.12
N LYS A 179 4.40 -6.08 47.92
CA LYS A 179 5.19 -5.77 46.72
C LYS A 179 6.46 -6.61 46.67
N GLU A 180 7.19 -6.72 47.77
CA GLU A 180 8.40 -7.56 47.86
C GLU A 180 8.09 -9.04 47.59
N ARG A 181 7.01 -9.56 48.18
CA ARG A 181 6.48 -10.91 47.92
C ARG A 181 6.20 -11.12 46.44
N LYS A 182 5.55 -10.16 45.79
CA LYS A 182 5.24 -10.20 44.35
C LYS A 182 6.51 -10.17 43.48
N ASP A 183 7.47 -9.30 43.81
CA ASP A 183 8.75 -9.20 43.13
C ASP A 183 9.51 -10.55 43.18
N ILE A 184 9.58 -11.19 44.36
CA ILE A 184 10.23 -12.49 44.55
C ILE A 184 9.55 -13.57 43.72
N ARG A 185 8.21 -13.63 43.74
CA ARG A 185 7.43 -14.61 42.95
C ARG A 185 7.64 -14.44 41.46
N ILE A 186 7.63 -13.21 40.95
CA ILE A 186 7.89 -12.93 39.54
C ILE A 186 9.31 -13.37 39.16
N ALA A 187 10.31 -13.03 39.97
CA ALA A 187 11.69 -13.43 39.72
C ALA A 187 11.85 -14.96 39.69
N CYS A 188 11.22 -15.67 40.64
CA CYS A 188 11.19 -17.12 40.67
C CYS A 188 10.56 -17.71 39.40
N ARG A 189 9.36 -17.23 39.02
CA ARG A 189 8.68 -17.69 37.80
C ARG A 189 9.55 -17.49 36.57
N ASN A 190 10.17 -16.32 36.44
CA ASN A 190 11.01 -15.99 35.30
C ASN A 190 12.22 -16.93 35.22
N ARG A 191 12.83 -17.29 36.35
CA ARG A 191 13.90 -18.32 36.38
C ARG A 191 13.37 -19.68 35.94
N VAL A 192 12.27 -20.14 36.52
CA VAL A 192 11.67 -21.45 36.20
C VAL A 192 11.30 -21.54 34.72
N VAL A 193 10.67 -20.51 34.16
CA VAL A 193 10.29 -20.46 32.75
C VAL A 193 11.53 -20.39 31.85
N ALA A 194 12.52 -19.55 32.15
CA ALA A 194 13.73 -19.47 31.34
C ALA A 194 14.50 -20.80 31.33
N THR A 195 14.62 -21.47 32.49
CA THR A 195 15.21 -22.81 32.59
C THR A 195 14.39 -23.84 31.81
N GLY A 196 13.06 -23.83 31.95
CA GLY A 196 12.17 -24.74 31.23
C GLY A 196 12.23 -24.54 29.71
N LEU A 197 12.30 -23.30 29.24
CA LEU A 197 12.50 -22.96 27.83
C LEU A 197 13.82 -23.52 27.30
N ASN A 198 14.90 -23.33 28.05
CA ASN A 198 16.21 -23.83 27.66
C ASN A 198 16.24 -25.37 27.64
N GLN A 199 15.74 -26.03 28.69
CA GLN A 199 15.65 -27.49 28.74
C GLN A 199 14.80 -28.06 27.61
N MET A 200 13.63 -27.45 27.35
CA MET A 200 12.76 -27.84 26.25
C MET A 200 13.48 -27.66 24.92
N TYR A 201 14.25 -26.58 24.72
CA TYR A 201 15.04 -26.40 23.51
C TYR A 201 16.09 -27.49 23.34
N SER A 202 16.94 -27.73 24.36
CA SER A 202 17.99 -28.75 24.33
C SER A 202 17.43 -30.14 24.07
N GLN A 203 16.35 -30.54 24.76
CA GLN A 203 15.71 -31.84 24.55
C GLN A 203 15.16 -32.01 23.14
N ASN A 204 14.67 -30.92 22.53
CA ASN A 204 14.04 -30.96 21.21
C ASN A 204 15.01 -30.85 20.04
N THR A 205 16.18 -30.25 20.27
CA THR A 205 17.18 -29.99 19.23
C THR A 205 18.41 -30.89 19.34
N GLY A 206 18.67 -31.48 20.51
CA GLY A 206 19.96 -32.12 20.81
C GLY A 206 21.09 -31.12 21.02
N ASP A 207 20.78 -29.83 21.19
CA ASP A 207 21.77 -28.79 21.48
C ASP A 207 22.14 -28.79 22.97
N ASP A 208 23.24 -29.45 23.31
CA ASP A 208 23.77 -29.53 24.68
C ASP A 208 24.12 -28.15 25.26
N ALA A 209 24.46 -27.17 24.41
CA ALA A 209 24.72 -25.80 24.84
C ALA A 209 23.43 -25.03 25.18
N GLY A 210 22.29 -25.51 24.67
CA GLY A 210 20.98 -24.91 24.85
C GLY A 210 20.79 -23.57 24.15
N ALA A 211 19.65 -22.92 24.42
CA ALA A 211 19.31 -21.61 23.89
C ALA A 211 19.33 -20.55 24.99
N ALA A 212 19.88 -19.38 24.66
CA ALA A 212 19.78 -18.21 25.53
C ALA A 212 18.30 -17.83 25.70
N SER A 213 17.82 -17.91 26.93
CA SER A 213 16.40 -17.78 27.27
C SER A 213 16.17 -16.62 28.22
N PHE A 214 15.29 -15.69 27.85
CA PHE A 214 15.02 -14.46 28.60
C PHE A 214 13.53 -14.29 28.88
N CYS A 215 13.18 -13.82 30.08
CA CYS A 215 11.82 -13.45 30.47
C CYS A 215 11.73 -11.94 30.63
N VAL A 216 11.14 -11.25 29.64
CA VAL A 216 11.20 -9.79 29.52
C VAL A 216 9.89 -9.08 29.79
N SER A 217 10.00 -7.88 30.37
CA SER A 217 8.89 -6.93 30.52
C SER A 217 9.23 -5.57 29.96
N ASN A 218 8.77 -5.31 28.73
CA ASN A 218 8.84 -3.98 28.11
C ASN A 218 8.10 -2.93 28.93
N ARG A 219 6.95 -3.32 29.52
CA ARG A 219 6.11 -2.42 30.32
C ARG A 219 6.88 -1.88 31.53
N MET A 220 7.56 -2.76 32.26
CA MET A 220 8.32 -2.38 33.46
C MET A 220 9.60 -1.65 33.11
N TYR A 221 10.33 -2.10 32.09
CA TYR A 221 11.53 -1.41 31.62
C TYR A 221 11.23 0.04 31.19
N MET A 222 10.16 0.25 30.43
CA MET A 222 9.77 1.60 30.00
C MET A 222 9.31 2.50 31.16
N ARG A 223 8.75 1.93 32.24
CA ARG A 223 8.45 2.70 33.46
C ARG A 223 9.71 3.19 34.14
N TYR A 224 10.74 2.35 34.28
CA TYR A 224 12.04 2.78 34.81
C TYR A 224 12.67 3.89 33.96
N ARG A 225 12.65 3.72 32.63
CA ARG A 225 13.22 4.71 31.70
C ARG A 225 12.53 6.08 31.76
N ARG A 226 11.21 6.12 31.98
CA ARG A 226 10.43 7.36 32.08
C ARG A 226 10.53 8.05 33.43
N GLY A 227 11.07 7.37 34.44
CA GLY A 227 10.88 7.74 35.84
C GLY A 227 9.47 7.41 36.33
N TYR A 228 9.34 7.14 37.62
CA TYR A 228 8.05 6.84 38.25
C TYR A 228 7.92 7.58 39.58
N ASN A 229 6.69 7.94 39.94
CA ASN A 229 6.39 8.59 41.20
C ASN A 229 6.23 7.53 42.31
N THR A 230 7.11 7.56 43.32
CA THR A 230 7.05 6.67 44.48
C THR A 230 5.82 6.91 45.37
N ALA A 231 5.19 8.08 45.27
CA ALA A 231 3.97 8.40 46.01
C ALA A 231 2.70 7.78 45.39
N ASN A 232 2.76 7.24 44.16
CA ASN A 232 1.64 6.56 43.51
C ASN A 232 1.96 5.05 43.36
N PRO A 233 1.44 4.19 44.25
CA PRO A 233 1.72 2.75 44.26
C PRO A 233 1.49 2.05 42.92
N ASP A 234 0.45 2.42 42.18
CA ASP A 234 0.07 1.78 40.91
C ASP A 234 1.07 2.06 39.77
N LYS A 235 1.81 3.17 39.89
CA LYS A 235 2.82 3.59 38.92
C LYS A 235 4.21 3.06 39.24
N VAL A 236 4.43 2.57 40.47
CA VAL A 236 5.68 1.95 40.86
C VAL A 236 5.86 0.63 40.09
N PRO A 237 7.05 0.34 39.53
CA PRO A 237 7.31 -0.93 38.87
C PRO A 237 7.11 -2.12 39.81
N SER A 238 6.49 -3.18 39.30
CA SER A 238 6.19 -4.43 40.00
C SER A 238 7.31 -5.48 39.88
N MET A 239 8.53 -5.06 39.53
CA MET A 239 9.74 -5.87 39.52
C MET A 239 10.94 -4.93 39.51
N LYS A 240 12.12 -5.42 39.91
CA LYS A 240 13.36 -4.64 39.84
C LYS A 240 13.82 -4.48 38.39
N LEU A 241 14.57 -3.42 38.10
CA LEU A 241 15.07 -3.15 36.74
C LEU A 241 15.85 -4.34 36.15
N LYS A 242 16.71 -4.96 36.95
CA LYS A 242 17.48 -6.14 36.54
C LYS A 242 16.59 -7.34 36.17
N ASP A 243 15.44 -7.48 36.84
CA ASP A 243 14.52 -8.60 36.65
C ASP A 243 13.63 -8.41 35.41
N THR A 244 13.64 -7.21 34.80
CA THR A 244 13.02 -6.97 33.49
C THR A 244 13.75 -7.71 32.35
N GLN A 245 15.00 -8.12 32.58
CA GLN A 245 15.91 -8.80 31.64
C GLN A 245 16.13 -8.13 30.28
N ILE A 246 15.56 -6.95 30.02
CA ILE A 246 15.75 -6.22 28.75
C ILE A 246 17.21 -5.85 28.54
N LEU A 247 17.89 -5.35 29.57
CA LEU A 247 19.31 -5.02 29.50
C LEU A 247 20.18 -6.28 29.33
N ALA A 248 19.82 -7.38 29.98
CA ALA A 248 20.53 -8.65 29.83
C ALA A 248 20.40 -9.21 28.40
N LEU A 249 19.20 -9.15 27.82
CA LEU A 249 18.94 -9.52 26.44
C LEU A 249 19.74 -8.63 25.47
N PHE A 250 19.73 -7.30 25.67
CA PHE A 250 20.53 -6.40 24.84
C PHE A 250 22.03 -6.66 24.94
N ASN A 251 22.56 -6.85 26.15
CA ASN A 251 23.97 -7.18 26.34
C ASN A 251 24.33 -8.52 25.69
N HIS A 252 23.43 -9.50 25.74
CA HIS A 252 23.62 -10.77 25.05
C HIS A 252 23.68 -10.60 23.53
N ILE A 253 22.75 -9.83 22.95
CA ILE A 253 22.74 -9.55 21.51
C ILE A 253 23.99 -8.75 21.10
N ALA A 254 24.35 -7.71 21.85
CA ALA A 254 25.49 -6.86 21.57
C ALA A 254 26.83 -7.57 21.75
N GLY A 255 26.90 -8.56 22.65
CA GLY A 255 28.09 -9.38 22.90
C GLY A 255 28.31 -10.50 21.89
N GLN A 256 27.39 -10.73 20.95
CA GLN A 256 27.56 -11.75 19.92
C GLN A 256 28.42 -11.23 18.75
N PRO A 257 29.41 -12.01 18.29
CA PRO A 257 30.22 -11.62 17.14
C PRO A 257 29.36 -11.66 15.87
N SER A 258 29.09 -10.50 15.27
CA SER A 258 28.38 -10.42 13.99
C SER A 258 29.27 -10.97 12.87
N GLN A 259 28.92 -12.09 12.26
CA GLN A 259 29.65 -12.64 11.11
C GLN A 259 29.08 -12.14 9.77
N GLY A 260 28.53 -10.92 9.69
CA GLY A 260 27.81 -10.55 8.48
C GLY A 260 27.05 -9.24 8.56
N LYS A 261 27.76 -8.16 8.19
CA LYS A 261 27.26 -6.94 7.53
C LYS A 261 26.00 -6.27 8.09
N VAL A 262 26.26 -5.05 8.59
CA VAL A 262 25.41 -3.89 8.92
C VAL A 262 24.30 -3.53 7.89
N ALA A 263 24.17 -4.24 6.76
CA ALA A 263 23.21 -3.97 5.69
C ALA A 263 21.73 -4.03 6.15
N VAL A 264 21.43 -4.76 7.22
CA VAL A 264 20.05 -4.89 7.73
C VAL A 264 19.60 -3.64 8.51
N LEU A 265 20.53 -2.84 9.03
CA LEU A 265 20.21 -1.62 9.80
C LEU A 265 19.91 -0.39 8.92
N GLU A 266 20.39 -0.34 7.67
CA GLU A 266 20.11 0.77 6.74
C GLU A 266 18.61 0.88 6.41
N ASN A 267 17.89 -0.25 6.40
CA ASN A 267 16.45 -0.30 6.15
C ASN A 267 15.57 0.09 7.35
N ILE A 268 16.14 0.29 8.55
CA ILE A 268 15.40 0.71 9.76
C ILE A 268 15.44 2.24 9.94
N SER A 269 16.20 2.98 9.12
CA SER A 269 16.16 4.45 9.09
C SER A 269 14.92 4.99 8.36
N CYS A 270 13.73 4.51 8.76
CA CYS A 270 12.42 5.03 8.36
C CYS A 270 12.13 6.42 8.96
N SER A 271 13.08 7.36 8.90
CA SER A 271 12.91 8.73 9.38
C SER A 271 13.27 9.80 8.34
N LYS A 272 13.09 9.54 7.04
CA LYS A 272 12.94 10.66 6.09
C LYS A 272 11.69 11.45 6.50
N SER A 273 11.78 12.78 6.50
CA SER A 273 10.62 13.65 6.81
C SER A 273 9.45 13.32 5.88
N THR A 274 8.21 13.57 6.34
CA THR A 274 6.99 13.43 5.52
C THR A 274 7.16 14.13 4.16
N GLU A 275 7.84 15.28 4.15
CA GLU A 275 8.17 16.05 2.96
C GLU A 275 9.09 15.30 1.98
N ALA A 276 10.25 14.81 2.44
CA ALA A 276 11.19 14.08 1.59
C ALA A 276 10.57 12.79 1.01
N ARG A 277 9.69 12.14 1.78
CA ARG A 277 8.91 10.98 1.31
C ARG A 277 7.92 11.38 0.22
N VAL A 278 7.14 12.45 0.44
CA VAL A 278 6.16 12.93 -0.55
C VAL A 278 6.86 13.34 -1.84
N GLU A 279 8.01 14.00 -1.77
CA GLU A 279 8.82 14.37 -2.94
C GLU A 279 9.30 13.14 -3.72
N TYR A 280 9.79 12.12 -3.02
CA TYR A 280 10.21 10.87 -3.63
C TYR A 280 9.04 10.12 -4.32
N ILE A 281 7.89 10.00 -3.66
CA ILE A 281 6.70 9.39 -4.27
C ILE A 281 6.19 10.20 -5.46
N THR A 282 6.21 11.54 -5.35
CA THR A 282 5.85 12.45 -6.45
C THR A 282 6.78 12.26 -7.64
N MET A 283 8.08 12.01 -7.42
CA MET A 283 9.03 11.70 -8.48
C MET A 283 8.68 10.39 -9.21
N ILE A 284 8.33 9.32 -8.49
CA ILE A 284 7.88 8.05 -9.08
C ILE A 284 6.62 8.27 -9.94
N LEU A 285 5.66 9.05 -9.44
CA LEU A 285 4.42 9.35 -10.15
C LEU A 285 4.68 10.18 -11.41
N ASN A 286 5.53 11.21 -11.33
CA ASN A 286 5.91 12.03 -12.48
C ASN A 286 6.61 11.20 -13.57
N GLN A 287 7.48 10.27 -13.18
CA GLN A 287 8.12 9.38 -14.14
C GLN A 287 7.09 8.46 -14.80
N THR A 288 6.17 7.90 -14.02
CA THR A 288 5.10 7.04 -14.53
C THR A 288 4.18 7.79 -15.50
N ILE A 289 3.85 9.05 -15.20
CA ILE A 289 3.07 9.92 -16.09
C ILE A 289 3.78 10.06 -17.45
N LYS A 290 5.06 10.43 -17.45
CA LYS A 290 5.86 10.55 -18.68
C LYS A 290 5.92 9.24 -19.48
N ASP A 291 6.12 8.12 -18.78
CA ASP A 291 6.18 6.80 -19.41
C ASP A 291 4.84 6.43 -20.06
N ILE A 292 3.72 6.77 -19.41
CA ILE A 292 2.37 6.56 -19.94
C ILE A 292 2.12 7.45 -21.16
N GLU A 293 2.50 8.73 -21.13
CA GLU A 293 2.38 9.63 -22.28
C GLU A 293 3.12 9.05 -23.51
N LEU A 294 4.37 8.62 -23.33
CA LEU A 294 5.17 7.98 -24.38
C LEU A 294 4.54 6.68 -24.89
N LYS A 295 3.94 5.90 -23.99
CA LYS A 295 3.22 4.67 -24.36
C LYS A 295 1.95 4.99 -25.15
N ILE A 296 1.23 6.08 -24.86
CA ILE A 296 0.08 6.54 -25.65
C ILE A 296 0.51 7.04 -27.03
N ASP A 297 1.63 7.77 -27.14
CA ASP A 297 2.22 8.14 -28.43
C ASP A 297 2.50 6.91 -29.31
N LYS A 298 2.96 5.80 -28.70
CA LYS A 298 3.17 4.53 -29.41
C LYS A 298 1.85 3.90 -29.88
N VAL A 299 0.77 4.01 -29.10
CA VAL A 299 -0.57 3.56 -29.50
C VAL A 299 -1.06 4.38 -30.69
N GLU A 300 -0.93 5.71 -30.64
CA GLU A 300 -1.28 6.64 -31.74
C GLU A 300 -0.54 6.26 -33.03
N LYS A 301 0.80 6.13 -32.97
CA LYS A 301 1.62 5.70 -34.12
C LYS A 301 1.19 4.35 -34.67
N ARG A 302 0.82 3.40 -33.80
CA ARG A 302 0.33 2.08 -34.21
C ARG A 302 -1.03 2.20 -34.94
N CYS A 303 -1.92 3.07 -34.48
CA CYS A 303 -3.19 3.34 -35.15
C CYS A 303 -2.99 3.93 -36.55
N HIS A 304 -2.07 4.89 -36.71
CA HIS A 304 -1.68 5.41 -38.03
C HIS A 304 -1.09 4.30 -38.92
N ASN A 305 -0.10 3.57 -38.42
CA ASN A 305 0.60 2.56 -39.22
C ASN A 305 -0.28 1.37 -39.61
N LYS A 306 -1.28 1.03 -38.78
CA LYS A 306 -2.16 -0.09 -39.05
C LYS A 306 -3.43 0.36 -39.77
N PHE A 307 -4.27 1.15 -39.12
CA PHE A 307 -5.63 1.41 -39.60
C PHE A 307 -5.63 2.31 -40.82
N LEU A 308 -4.93 3.43 -40.73
CA LEU A 308 -4.87 4.39 -41.82
C LEU A 308 -4.12 3.80 -43.01
N THR A 309 -3.00 3.13 -42.78
CA THR A 309 -2.23 2.51 -43.88
C THR A 309 -3.01 1.40 -44.56
N GLU A 310 -3.70 0.52 -43.83
CA GLU A 310 -4.55 -0.54 -44.42
C GLU A 310 -5.74 0.06 -45.20
N LEU A 311 -6.40 1.08 -44.65
CA LEU A 311 -7.50 1.79 -45.32
C LEU A 311 -7.00 2.43 -46.62
N LEU A 312 -5.92 3.22 -46.56
CA LEU A 312 -5.37 3.91 -47.72
C LEU A 312 -4.80 2.95 -48.75
N ALA A 313 -4.14 1.86 -48.35
CA ALA A 313 -3.68 0.83 -49.27
C ALA A 313 -4.87 0.17 -50.01
N GLY A 314 -5.97 -0.07 -49.30
CA GLY A 314 -7.22 -0.56 -49.89
C GLY A 314 -7.85 0.40 -50.90
N LEU A 315 -7.80 1.71 -50.62
CA LEU A 315 -8.31 2.77 -51.50
C LEU A 315 -7.35 3.12 -52.65
N SER A 316 -6.05 2.82 -52.50
CA SER A 316 -5.01 3.10 -53.49
C SER A 316 -4.81 2.00 -54.53
N LYS A 317 -5.62 0.94 -54.50
CA LYS A 317 -5.52 -0.13 -55.50
C LYS A 317 -5.79 0.43 -56.88
N GLN A 318 -4.86 0.20 -57.81
CA GLN A 318 -5.00 0.64 -59.21
C GLN A 318 -6.32 0.16 -59.83
N GLU A 319 -6.79 -1.03 -59.48
CA GLU A 319 -8.09 -1.58 -59.89
C GLU A 319 -9.28 -0.67 -59.54
N LEU A 320 -9.26 -0.01 -58.38
CA LEU A 320 -10.33 0.93 -58.00
C LEU A 320 -10.27 2.20 -58.85
N GLN A 321 -9.07 2.73 -59.08
CA GLN A 321 -8.86 3.90 -59.94
C GLN A 321 -9.30 3.60 -61.38
N ASP A 322 -8.88 2.47 -61.95
CA ASP A 322 -9.24 2.07 -63.30
C ASP A 322 -10.74 1.84 -63.44
N LYS A 323 -11.37 1.24 -62.42
CA LYS A 323 -12.83 1.05 -62.34
C LYS A 323 -13.56 2.38 -62.30
N PHE A 324 -13.08 3.34 -61.49
CA PHE A 324 -13.62 4.70 -61.45
C PHE A 324 -13.48 5.37 -62.81
N ASP A 325 -12.26 5.42 -63.37
CA ASP A 325 -11.95 6.14 -64.59
C ASP A 325 -12.70 5.58 -65.81
N SER A 326 -12.76 4.25 -65.94
CA SER A 326 -13.47 3.58 -67.03
C SER A 326 -14.97 3.91 -67.00
N LYS A 327 -15.60 3.84 -65.82
CA LYS A 327 -17.03 4.10 -65.67
C LYS A 327 -17.36 5.60 -65.72
N ALA A 328 -16.52 6.45 -65.14
CA ALA A 328 -16.63 7.90 -65.23
C ALA A 328 -16.51 8.38 -66.68
N LYS A 329 -15.55 7.85 -67.46
CA LYS A 329 -15.40 8.13 -68.89
C LYS A 329 -16.65 7.73 -69.68
N LYS A 330 -17.27 6.59 -69.37
CA LYS A 330 -18.54 6.17 -69.99
C LYS A 330 -19.67 7.14 -69.62
N LYS A 331 -19.79 7.52 -68.35
CA LYS A 331 -20.84 8.41 -67.86
C LYS A 331 -20.72 9.83 -68.43
N LEU A 332 -19.52 10.38 -68.50
CA LEU A 332 -19.25 11.69 -69.11
C LEU A 332 -19.59 11.70 -70.62
N LYS A 333 -19.34 10.60 -71.35
CA LYS A 333 -19.77 10.44 -72.76
C LYS A 333 -21.29 10.37 -72.91
N GLU A 334 -22.01 9.76 -71.96
CA GLU A 334 -23.48 9.76 -71.97
C GLU A 334 -24.04 11.17 -71.78
N LEU A 335 -23.42 11.97 -70.91
CA LEU A 335 -23.80 13.38 -70.69
C LEU A 335 -23.54 14.24 -71.93
N GLU A 336 -22.49 13.97 -72.70
CA GLU A 336 -22.20 14.66 -73.95
C GLU A 336 -23.33 14.49 -75.00
N LYS A 337 -23.96 13.30 -75.03
CA LYS A 337 -25.06 12.99 -75.96
C LYS A 337 -26.40 13.58 -75.53
N MET A 338 -26.59 13.84 -74.23
CA MET A 338 -27.82 14.40 -73.71
C MET A 338 -27.87 15.91 -73.92
N HIS A 339 -28.60 16.37 -74.95
CA HIS A 339 -28.90 17.79 -75.16
C HIS A 339 -29.65 18.33 -73.93
N GLN A 340 -28.99 19.15 -73.11
CA GLN A 340 -29.43 19.64 -71.80
C GLN A 340 -30.79 20.40 -71.76
N LYS A 341 -31.45 20.64 -72.90
CA LYS A 341 -32.66 21.48 -72.98
C LYS A 341 -34.01 20.76 -72.86
N LYS A 342 -34.11 19.42 -72.88
CA LYS A 342 -35.42 18.75 -73.07
C LYS A 342 -35.96 17.81 -71.99
N LEU A 343 -35.24 17.53 -70.89
CA LEU A 343 -35.68 16.45 -69.98
C LEU A 343 -36.02 16.83 -68.53
N GLY A 344 -35.73 18.04 -68.04
CA GLY A 344 -36.09 18.42 -66.66
C GLY A 344 -35.44 17.57 -65.55
N ILE A 345 -34.63 16.58 -65.89
CA ILE A 345 -33.90 15.71 -64.97
C ILE A 345 -32.65 16.46 -64.53
N LYS A 346 -32.63 16.92 -63.27
CA LYS A 346 -31.38 17.29 -62.58
C LYS A 346 -30.53 16.03 -62.46
N HIS A 347 -29.62 15.81 -63.40
CA HIS A 347 -28.66 14.72 -63.29
C HIS A 347 -27.63 15.07 -62.22
N ASP A 348 -27.68 14.38 -61.08
CA ASP A 348 -26.64 14.44 -60.07
C ASP A 348 -25.42 13.64 -60.56
N VAL A 349 -24.53 14.35 -61.26
CA VAL A 349 -23.29 13.79 -61.80
C VAL A 349 -22.39 13.26 -60.68
N ASN A 350 -22.38 13.90 -59.51
CA ASN A 350 -21.58 13.48 -58.37
C ASN A 350 -22.05 12.11 -57.86
N ALA A 351 -23.37 11.94 -57.67
CA ALA A 351 -23.95 10.67 -57.25
C ALA A 351 -23.67 9.56 -58.27
N ALA A 352 -23.83 9.84 -59.56
CA ALA A 352 -23.58 8.87 -60.62
C ALA A 352 -22.10 8.42 -60.63
N LEU A 353 -21.16 9.34 -60.53
CA LEU A 353 -19.73 9.03 -60.51
C LEU A 353 -19.32 8.27 -59.24
N LEU A 354 -19.82 8.67 -58.07
CA LEU A 354 -19.48 8.04 -56.80
C LEU A 354 -20.03 6.61 -56.67
N SER A 355 -21.21 6.36 -57.26
CA SER A 355 -21.87 5.03 -57.23
C SER A 355 -20.99 3.88 -57.73
N PHE A 356 -19.97 4.17 -58.54
CA PHE A 356 -19.08 3.19 -59.14
C PHE A 356 -18.07 2.57 -58.18
N VAL A 357 -17.72 3.32 -57.13
CA VAL A 357 -16.70 2.97 -56.12
C VAL A 357 -17.26 2.97 -54.71
N ALA A 358 -18.48 3.46 -54.49
CA ALA A 358 -19.11 3.56 -53.17
C ALA A 358 -19.14 2.22 -52.41
N SER A 359 -19.41 1.10 -53.10
CA SER A 359 -19.40 -0.23 -52.47
C SER A 359 -18.00 -0.68 -52.02
N ASP A 360 -16.96 -0.33 -52.80
CA ASP A 360 -15.58 -0.66 -52.44
C ASP A 360 -15.10 0.20 -51.27
N ILE A 361 -15.45 1.50 -51.28
CA ILE A 361 -15.20 2.42 -50.16
C ILE A 361 -15.91 1.89 -48.89
N ASP A 362 -17.20 1.54 -48.97
CA ASP A 362 -17.97 0.97 -47.86
C ASP A 362 -17.33 -0.30 -47.30
N SER A 363 -16.94 -1.23 -48.17
CA SER A 363 -16.25 -2.47 -47.73
C SER A 363 -14.96 -2.17 -46.95
N ARG A 364 -14.13 -1.22 -47.43
CA ARG A 364 -12.89 -0.83 -46.73
C ARG A 364 -13.16 -0.14 -45.41
N PHE A 365 -14.11 0.80 -45.37
CA PHE A 365 -14.46 1.48 -44.14
C PHE A 365 -15.07 0.54 -43.11
N ARG A 366 -15.92 -0.42 -43.48
CA ARG A 366 -16.47 -1.41 -42.55
C ARG A 366 -15.36 -2.19 -41.84
N GLN A 367 -14.38 -2.69 -42.61
CA GLN A 367 -13.22 -3.38 -42.04
C GLN A 367 -12.47 -2.49 -41.04
N THR A 368 -12.24 -1.22 -41.38
CA THR A 368 -11.56 -0.26 -40.50
C THR A 368 -12.40 0.13 -39.28
N ILE A 369 -13.71 0.33 -39.41
CA ILE A 369 -14.64 0.72 -38.34
C ILE A 369 -14.83 -0.42 -37.33
N GLU A 370 -14.81 -1.67 -37.79
CA GLU A 370 -14.94 -2.85 -36.92
C GLU A 370 -13.60 -3.21 -36.26
N GLY A 371 -12.52 -3.26 -37.04
CA GLY A 371 -11.21 -3.68 -36.56
C GLY A 371 -10.41 -2.60 -35.82
N GLY A 372 -10.47 -1.36 -36.30
CA GLY A 372 -9.66 -0.24 -35.81
C GLY A 372 -9.95 0.11 -34.35
N PRO A 373 -11.16 0.57 -34.01
CA PRO A 373 -11.56 0.88 -32.63
C PRO A 373 -11.35 -0.30 -31.66
N SER A 374 -11.67 -1.53 -32.08
CA SER A 374 -11.49 -2.73 -31.25
C SER A 374 -10.00 -2.99 -30.95
N SER A 375 -9.13 -2.83 -31.94
CA SER A 375 -7.70 -2.97 -31.77
C SER A 375 -7.11 -1.83 -30.92
N PHE A 376 -7.55 -0.58 -31.12
CA PHE A 376 -7.18 0.56 -30.27
C PHE A 376 -7.54 0.28 -28.81
N LYS A 377 -8.79 -0.11 -28.53
CA LYS A 377 -9.29 -0.43 -27.20
C LYS A 377 -8.43 -1.47 -26.50
N ALA A 378 -8.15 -2.59 -27.17
CA ALA A 378 -7.34 -3.67 -26.61
C ALA A 378 -5.92 -3.19 -26.24
N HIS A 379 -5.27 -2.47 -27.15
CA HIS A 379 -3.91 -1.97 -26.93
C HIS A 379 -3.84 -0.87 -25.87
N ALA A 380 -4.74 0.10 -25.91
CA ALA A 380 -4.82 1.19 -24.94
C ALA A 380 -5.12 0.62 -23.54
N ALA A 381 -6.14 -0.23 -23.41
CA ALA A 381 -6.49 -0.85 -22.14
C ALA A 381 -5.33 -1.66 -21.56
N HIS A 382 -4.68 -2.52 -22.37
CA HIS A 382 -3.54 -3.31 -21.92
C HIS A 382 -2.38 -2.41 -21.49
N THR A 383 -2.00 -1.45 -22.32
CA THR A 383 -0.84 -0.57 -22.09
C THR A 383 -0.98 0.26 -20.82
N ILE A 384 -2.15 0.88 -20.62
CA ILE A 384 -2.39 1.74 -19.45
C ILE A 384 -2.58 0.89 -18.20
N LYS A 385 -3.35 -0.21 -18.25
CA LYS A 385 -3.55 -1.07 -17.07
C LYS A 385 -2.26 -1.72 -16.62
N THR A 386 -1.40 -2.17 -17.53
CA THR A 386 -0.09 -2.72 -17.17
C THR A 386 0.78 -1.66 -16.47
N SER A 387 0.87 -0.46 -17.04
CA SER A 387 1.64 0.65 -16.42
C SER A 387 1.08 1.07 -15.06
N PHE A 388 -0.24 1.09 -14.92
CA PHE A 388 -0.92 1.41 -13.66
C PHE A 388 -0.69 0.32 -12.60
N ARG A 389 -0.70 -0.96 -12.99
CA ARG A 389 -0.38 -2.08 -12.09
C ARG A 389 1.08 -2.11 -11.70
N GLU A 390 1.99 -1.77 -12.62
CA GLU A 390 3.41 -1.58 -12.33
C GLU A 390 3.59 -0.47 -11.29
N LEU A 391 2.95 0.68 -11.47
CA LEU A 391 2.95 1.76 -10.47
C LEU A 391 2.39 1.28 -9.12
N ASN A 392 1.25 0.59 -9.13
CA ASN A 392 0.65 0.05 -7.91
C ASN A 392 1.64 -0.87 -7.18
N LYS A 393 2.28 -1.79 -7.92
CA LYS A 393 3.31 -2.67 -7.38
C LYS A 393 4.49 -1.88 -6.81
N LEU A 394 5.00 -0.91 -7.57
CA LEU A 394 6.14 -0.07 -7.18
C LEU A 394 5.84 0.67 -5.87
N LEU A 395 4.66 1.29 -5.74
CA LEU A 395 4.24 1.98 -4.52
C LEU A 395 3.91 1.02 -3.37
N LYS A 396 3.40 -0.17 -3.67
CA LYS A 396 3.07 -1.18 -2.65
C LYS A 396 4.30 -1.88 -2.08
N ASP A 397 5.36 -2.02 -2.88
CA ASP A 397 6.61 -2.66 -2.51
C ASP A 397 7.63 -1.63 -1.95
N ASP A 398 7.38 -0.33 -2.13
CA ASP A 398 8.25 0.74 -1.64
C ASP A 398 8.03 1.02 -0.13
N PRO A 399 9.05 0.83 0.72
CA PRO A 399 8.92 1.05 2.15
C PRO A 399 8.53 2.49 2.49
N GLN A 400 9.01 3.50 1.75
CA GLN A 400 8.69 4.91 2.02
C GLN A 400 7.22 5.19 1.70
N ALA A 401 6.66 4.62 0.63
CA ALA A 401 5.24 4.74 0.32
C ALA A 401 4.33 4.05 1.35
N LEU A 402 4.77 2.92 1.91
CA LEU A 402 4.05 2.18 2.95
C LEU A 402 4.16 2.78 4.37
N MET A 403 5.06 3.73 4.59
CA MET A 403 5.20 4.36 5.91
C MET A 403 3.96 5.19 6.23
N GLY A 404 3.21 4.79 7.28
CA GLY A 404 1.92 5.38 7.63
C GLY A 404 0.79 4.91 6.70
N ASP A 405 -0.38 5.56 6.80
CA ASP A 405 -1.54 5.20 5.97
C ASP A 405 -1.54 5.88 4.59
N ALA A 406 -0.49 6.61 4.22
CA ALA A 406 -0.42 7.44 3.01
C ALA A 406 -0.71 6.65 1.73
N TYR A 407 -0.08 5.49 1.52
CA TYR A 407 -0.39 4.63 0.38
C TYR A 407 -1.87 4.25 0.37
N GLN A 408 -2.44 3.81 1.49
CA GLN A 408 -3.84 3.36 1.54
C GLN A 408 -4.82 4.52 1.31
N THR A 409 -4.57 5.67 1.91
CA THR A 409 -5.40 6.87 1.78
C THR A 409 -5.35 7.46 0.37
N CYS A 410 -4.17 7.54 -0.23
CA CYS A 410 -3.99 8.24 -1.51
C CYS A 410 -4.15 7.33 -2.74
N PHE A 411 -3.94 6.02 -2.59
CA PHE A 411 -3.92 5.08 -3.71
C PHE A 411 -4.65 3.77 -3.40
N GLY A 412 -4.22 3.04 -2.38
CA GLY A 412 -4.60 1.66 -2.09
C GLY A 412 -6.10 1.40 -1.98
N ASN A 413 -6.84 2.22 -1.24
CA ASN A 413 -8.29 2.08 -1.10
C ASN A 413 -9.05 2.44 -2.39
N ASN A 414 -8.44 3.26 -3.26
CA ASN A 414 -9.06 3.79 -4.47
C ASN A 414 -8.56 3.09 -5.75
N VAL A 415 -7.70 2.07 -5.66
CA VAL A 415 -7.10 1.38 -6.84
C VAL A 415 -8.18 0.88 -7.80
N VAL A 416 -9.23 0.27 -7.25
CA VAL A 416 -10.34 -0.28 -8.05
C VAL A 416 -11.09 0.83 -8.79
N ASP A 417 -11.33 1.96 -8.12
CA ASP A 417 -12.00 3.11 -8.72
C ASP A 417 -11.13 3.76 -9.80
N HIS A 418 -9.82 3.87 -9.59
CA HIS A 418 -8.89 4.35 -10.61
C HIS A 418 -8.82 3.41 -11.82
N GLU A 419 -8.77 2.09 -11.63
CA GLU A 419 -8.82 1.12 -12.74
C GLU A 419 -10.15 1.18 -13.51
N LYS A 420 -11.26 1.41 -12.80
CA LYS A 420 -12.57 1.63 -13.42
C LYS A 420 -12.58 2.91 -14.25
N ASN A 421 -12.06 4.01 -13.70
CA ASN A 421 -11.96 5.28 -14.42
C ASN A 421 -11.10 5.15 -15.69
N ILE A 422 -9.94 4.50 -15.59
CA ILE A 422 -9.09 4.20 -16.76
C ILE A 422 -9.88 3.40 -17.81
N THR A 423 -10.63 2.38 -17.37
CA THR A 423 -11.44 1.57 -18.29
C THR A 423 -12.50 2.42 -19.00
N LEU A 424 -13.22 3.27 -18.25
CA LEU A 424 -14.21 4.19 -18.81
C LEU A 424 -13.58 5.17 -19.82
N THR A 425 -12.43 5.75 -19.49
CA THR A 425 -11.69 6.65 -20.38
C THR A 425 -11.29 5.96 -21.69
N VAL A 426 -10.88 4.69 -21.64
CA VAL A 426 -10.60 3.89 -22.85
C VAL A 426 -11.87 3.65 -23.68
N GLU A 427 -13.00 3.32 -23.05
CA GLU A 427 -14.28 3.11 -23.75
C GLU A 427 -14.77 4.39 -24.44
N VAL A 428 -14.66 5.54 -23.76
CA VAL A 428 -15.04 6.85 -24.31
C VAL A 428 -14.17 7.18 -25.53
N ALA A 429 -12.85 7.03 -25.42
CA ALA A 429 -11.94 7.26 -26.54
C ALA A 429 -12.23 6.31 -27.72
N THR A 430 -12.51 5.03 -27.43
CA THR A 430 -12.87 4.03 -28.46
C THR A 430 -14.16 4.39 -29.18
N THR A 431 -15.19 4.80 -28.42
CA THR A 431 -16.48 5.22 -28.97
C THR A 431 -16.33 6.46 -29.83
N LYS A 432 -15.54 7.44 -29.38
CA LYS A 432 -15.23 8.65 -30.14
C LYS A 432 -14.52 8.33 -31.46
N LEU A 433 -13.51 7.45 -31.43
CA LEU A 433 -12.81 7.02 -32.63
C LEU A 433 -13.76 6.34 -33.62
N ARG A 434 -14.62 5.42 -33.14
CA ARG A 434 -15.60 4.74 -33.97
C ARG A 434 -16.58 5.71 -34.62
N GLN A 435 -17.15 6.63 -33.84
CA GLN A 435 -18.10 7.61 -34.32
C GLN A 435 -17.46 8.57 -35.35
N GLY A 436 -16.24 9.04 -35.08
CA GLY A 436 -15.50 9.85 -36.03
C GLY A 436 -15.22 9.11 -37.35
N LEU A 437 -14.87 7.82 -37.30
CA LEU A 437 -14.68 7.03 -38.52
C LEU A 437 -15.98 6.88 -39.33
N ILE A 438 -17.13 6.73 -38.66
CA ILE A 438 -18.45 6.71 -39.31
C ILE A 438 -18.76 8.06 -39.96
N GLU A 439 -18.38 9.17 -39.35
CA GLU A 439 -18.55 10.51 -39.91
C GLU A 439 -17.69 10.72 -41.16
N VAL A 440 -16.41 10.34 -41.11
CA VAL A 440 -15.50 10.38 -42.27
C VAL A 440 -16.02 9.48 -43.39
N PHE A 441 -16.47 8.26 -43.06
CA PHE A 441 -17.11 7.37 -44.02
C PHE A 441 -18.33 8.05 -44.67
N GLY A 442 -19.20 8.66 -43.86
CA GLY A 442 -20.36 9.39 -44.33
C GLY A 442 -20.00 10.52 -45.31
N LYS A 443 -18.90 11.26 -45.07
CA LYS A 443 -18.39 12.26 -46.01
C LYS A 443 -17.84 11.62 -47.30
N ALA A 444 -17.18 10.46 -47.20
CA ALA A 444 -16.60 9.76 -48.33
C ALA A 444 -17.63 9.20 -49.33
N ILE A 445 -18.82 8.79 -48.86
CA ILE A 445 -19.86 8.21 -49.71
C ILE A 445 -21.06 9.13 -50.00
N LYS A 446 -21.09 10.35 -49.44
CA LYS A 446 -22.16 11.32 -49.74
C LYS A 446 -21.84 12.12 -51.01
N PRO A 447 -22.76 12.19 -51.98
CA PRO A 447 -22.57 13.00 -53.18
C PRO A 447 -22.95 14.48 -53.00
N THR A 448 -23.55 14.83 -51.86
CA THR A 448 -24.06 16.16 -51.54
C THR A 448 -22.95 17.11 -51.07
N GLU A 449 -23.29 18.37 -50.83
CA GLU A 449 -22.38 19.44 -50.40
C GLU A 449 -21.50 19.13 -49.18
N LYS A 450 -21.87 18.12 -48.39
CA LYS A 450 -21.13 17.69 -47.20
C LYS A 450 -20.16 16.53 -47.46
N GLY A 451 -19.98 16.11 -48.70
CA GLY A 451 -19.15 14.96 -49.06
C GLY A 451 -17.96 15.34 -49.93
N TYR A 452 -16.89 14.54 -49.82
CA TYR A 452 -15.62 14.81 -50.49
C TYR A 452 -15.74 14.85 -52.03
N MET A 453 -16.70 14.10 -52.58
CA MET A 453 -16.98 14.11 -54.02
C MET A 453 -17.47 15.48 -54.47
N HIS A 454 -18.39 16.09 -53.72
CA HIS A 454 -18.90 17.41 -54.05
C HIS A 454 -17.81 18.47 -53.92
N GLU A 455 -17.07 18.46 -52.81
CA GLU A 455 -15.97 19.40 -52.57
C GLU A 455 -14.92 19.34 -53.67
N SER A 456 -14.54 18.12 -54.08
CA SER A 456 -13.57 17.90 -55.16
C SER A 456 -14.11 18.35 -56.53
N MET A 457 -15.37 18.05 -56.83
CA MET A 457 -16.00 18.43 -58.10
C MET A 457 -16.34 19.93 -58.19
N ALA A 458 -16.55 20.62 -57.07
CA ALA A 458 -16.97 22.04 -57.06
C ALA A 458 -15.96 22.95 -57.77
N SER A 459 -14.66 22.74 -57.53
CA SER A 459 -13.59 23.45 -58.22
C SER A 459 -13.58 23.14 -59.72
N VAL A 460 -13.71 21.86 -60.08
CA VAL A 460 -13.76 21.37 -61.45
C VAL A 460 -14.94 21.98 -62.23
N TYR A 461 -16.13 22.06 -61.62
CA TYR A 461 -17.29 22.68 -62.23
C TYR A 461 -17.08 24.18 -62.45
N LYS A 462 -16.60 24.90 -61.44
CA LYS A 462 -16.32 26.34 -61.52
C LYS A 462 -15.31 26.65 -62.63
N GLU A 463 -14.24 25.87 -62.74
CA GLU A 463 -13.22 26.05 -63.78
C GLU A 463 -13.70 25.64 -65.17
N ALA A 464 -14.56 24.61 -65.26
CA ALA A 464 -15.21 24.23 -66.52
C ALA A 464 -16.10 25.37 -67.04
N GLU A 465 -16.82 26.07 -66.17
CA GLU A 465 -17.65 27.22 -66.56
C GLU A 465 -16.83 28.37 -67.15
N LEU A 466 -15.60 28.56 -66.68
CA LEU A 466 -14.69 29.62 -67.14
C LEU A 466 -14.02 29.33 -68.49
N GLN A 467 -14.12 28.10 -69.01
CA GLN A 467 -13.53 27.74 -70.30
C GLN A 467 -14.16 28.53 -71.45
N LYS A 468 -13.32 29.03 -72.37
CA LYS A 468 -13.73 29.82 -73.54
C LYS A 468 -13.49 29.05 -74.84
N PRO A 469 -14.37 29.21 -75.85
CA PRO A 469 -14.22 28.48 -77.10
C PRO A 469 -13.10 29.01 -77.98
N GLY A 470 -12.26 28.11 -78.50
CA GLY A 470 -11.31 28.41 -79.56
C GLY A 470 -11.98 28.57 -80.93
N LYS A 471 -11.22 28.99 -81.95
CA LYS A 471 -11.73 29.07 -83.34
C LYS A 471 -12.21 27.67 -83.77
N ARG A 472 -13.49 27.55 -84.13
CA ARG A 472 -14.18 26.34 -84.63
C ARG A 472 -14.52 25.25 -83.60
N GLN A 473 -14.42 25.51 -82.29
CA GLN A 473 -14.87 24.56 -81.26
C GLN A 473 -16.16 25.03 -80.59
N LYS A 474 -17.08 24.11 -80.29
CA LYS A 474 -18.30 24.46 -79.53
C LYS A 474 -17.94 24.58 -78.04
N LEU A 475 -18.52 25.57 -77.35
CA LEU A 475 -18.33 25.77 -75.90
C LEU A 475 -18.59 24.47 -75.10
N MET A 476 -19.64 23.74 -75.46
CA MET A 476 -20.00 22.46 -74.84
C MET A 476 -18.90 21.40 -74.97
N GLU A 477 -18.23 21.31 -76.13
CA GLU A 477 -17.17 20.33 -76.38
C GLU A 477 -15.95 20.61 -75.50
N ILE A 478 -15.57 21.88 -75.36
CA ILE A 478 -14.43 22.28 -74.52
C ILE A 478 -14.71 22.05 -73.04
N ARG A 479 -15.91 22.43 -72.57
CA ARG A 479 -16.30 22.19 -71.17
C ARG A 479 -16.32 20.69 -70.85
N HIS A 480 -16.83 19.85 -71.76
CA HIS A 480 -16.79 18.40 -71.58
C HIS A 480 -15.37 17.82 -71.62
N ALA A 481 -14.52 18.31 -72.53
CA ALA A 481 -13.12 17.92 -72.57
C ALA A 481 -12.41 18.26 -71.25
N TYR A 482 -12.65 19.45 -70.71
CA TYR A 482 -12.12 19.89 -69.42
C TYR A 482 -12.59 19.00 -68.26
N LEU A 483 -13.90 18.76 -68.14
CA LEU A 483 -14.45 17.88 -67.11
C LEU A 483 -13.82 16.49 -67.18
N LYS A 484 -13.63 15.94 -68.38
CA LYS A 484 -13.02 14.63 -68.59
C LYS A 484 -11.54 14.61 -68.21
N GLU A 485 -10.80 15.67 -68.52
CA GLU A 485 -9.39 15.80 -68.15
C GLU A 485 -9.22 15.90 -66.62
N LYS A 486 -10.03 16.71 -65.95
CA LYS A 486 -9.90 16.96 -64.50
C LYS A 486 -10.59 15.94 -63.60
N THR A 487 -11.59 15.23 -64.09
CA THR A 487 -12.26 14.19 -63.29
C THR A 487 -11.47 12.89 -63.24
N LEU A 488 -10.77 12.56 -64.33
CA LEU A 488 -10.12 11.25 -64.54
C LEU A 488 -8.63 11.26 -64.19
N GLY A 489 -8.08 10.08 -63.93
CA GLY A 489 -6.64 9.87 -63.78
C GLY A 489 -6.08 10.16 -62.39
N LEU A 490 -4.74 10.11 -62.28
CA LEU A 490 -4.01 10.18 -61.00
C LEU A 490 -4.08 11.53 -60.28
N GLN A 491 -4.42 12.59 -61.02
CA GLN A 491 -4.68 13.93 -60.48
C GLN A 491 -6.17 14.29 -60.55
N GLY A 492 -7.01 13.26 -60.72
CA GLY A 492 -8.45 13.39 -60.84
C GLY A 492 -9.14 13.50 -59.48
N VAL A 493 -10.46 13.37 -59.52
CA VAL A 493 -11.33 13.59 -58.37
C VAL A 493 -11.24 12.44 -57.35
N PHE A 494 -11.08 11.20 -57.81
CA PHE A 494 -11.02 10.04 -56.91
C PHE A 494 -9.75 10.03 -56.02
N PRO A 495 -8.53 10.31 -56.54
CA PRO A 495 -7.36 10.50 -55.70
C PRO A 495 -7.51 11.62 -54.67
N ALA A 496 -8.17 12.72 -55.02
CA ALA A 496 -8.44 13.80 -54.08
C ALA A 496 -9.27 13.31 -52.88
N ILE A 497 -10.36 12.56 -53.12
CA ILE A 497 -11.20 11.97 -52.05
C ILE A 497 -10.36 11.14 -51.07
N LYS A 498 -9.39 10.38 -51.58
CA LYS A 498 -8.49 9.59 -50.74
C LYS A 498 -7.62 10.49 -49.85
N GLU A 499 -7.07 11.58 -50.37
CA GLU A 499 -6.28 12.51 -49.56
C GLU A 499 -7.13 13.19 -48.48
N TRP A 500 -8.37 13.60 -48.80
CA TRP A 500 -9.32 14.10 -47.79
C TRP A 500 -9.61 13.07 -46.69
N ILE A 501 -9.82 11.79 -47.07
CA ILE A 501 -9.98 10.70 -46.10
C ILE A 501 -8.74 10.58 -45.22
N LYS A 502 -7.54 10.63 -45.80
CA LYS A 502 -6.28 10.56 -45.04
C LYS A 502 -6.21 11.68 -44.01
N GLU A 503 -6.39 12.92 -44.43
CA GLU A 503 -6.30 14.10 -43.56
C GLU A 503 -7.30 14.02 -42.40
N ASP A 504 -8.56 13.71 -42.68
CA ASP A 504 -9.60 13.66 -41.65
C ASP A 504 -9.41 12.48 -40.68
N VAL A 505 -8.96 11.32 -41.16
CA VAL A 505 -8.65 10.16 -40.30
C VAL A 505 -7.40 10.42 -39.45
N GLU A 506 -6.34 11.01 -40.02
CA GLU A 506 -5.13 11.38 -39.28
C GLU A 506 -5.47 12.35 -38.14
N LYS A 507 -6.23 13.39 -38.46
CA LYS A 507 -6.70 14.38 -37.50
C LYS A 507 -7.58 13.76 -36.43
N LEU A 508 -8.47 12.84 -36.79
CA LEU A 508 -9.33 12.13 -35.84
C LEU A 508 -8.52 11.28 -34.86
N ILE A 509 -7.56 10.49 -35.35
CA ILE A 509 -6.70 9.65 -34.52
C ILE A 509 -5.92 10.50 -33.53
N SER A 510 -5.28 11.57 -34.02
CA SER A 510 -4.44 12.44 -33.17
C SER A 510 -5.27 13.19 -32.12
N ASN A 511 -6.42 13.76 -32.50
CA ASN A 511 -7.32 14.41 -31.54
C ASN A 511 -7.83 13.44 -30.47
N THR A 512 -8.21 12.22 -30.86
CA THR A 512 -8.69 11.20 -29.93
C THR A 512 -7.58 10.77 -28.96
N CYS A 513 -6.36 10.56 -29.45
CA CYS A 513 -5.22 10.16 -28.62
C CYS A 513 -4.76 11.29 -27.69
N LYS A 514 -4.81 12.55 -28.14
CA LYS A 514 -4.50 13.73 -27.33
C LYS A 514 -5.47 13.90 -26.16
N GLU A 515 -6.77 13.77 -26.42
CA GLU A 515 -7.78 13.81 -25.36
C GLU A 515 -7.65 12.61 -24.42
N PHE A 516 -7.51 11.39 -24.97
CA PHE A 516 -7.29 10.19 -24.18
C PHE A 516 -6.08 10.33 -23.23
N ARG A 517 -4.96 10.86 -23.73
CA ARG A 517 -3.77 11.16 -22.93
C ARG A 517 -4.09 12.11 -21.80
N LYS A 518 -4.74 13.25 -22.10
CA LYS A 518 -5.09 14.26 -21.11
C LYS A 518 -5.92 13.66 -19.97
N GLU A 519 -6.93 12.85 -20.29
CA GLU A 519 -7.80 12.22 -19.29
C GLU A 519 -7.06 11.19 -18.43
N VAL A 520 -6.23 10.32 -19.04
CA VAL A 520 -5.43 9.33 -18.29
C VAL A 520 -4.39 10.01 -17.40
N VAL A 521 -3.72 11.05 -17.89
CA VAL A 521 -2.78 11.86 -17.10
C VAL A 521 -3.51 12.52 -15.94
N GLY A 522 -4.69 13.10 -16.17
CA GLY A 522 -5.50 13.72 -15.11
C GLY A 522 -5.84 12.77 -13.95
N ILE A 523 -6.08 11.48 -14.24
CA ILE A 523 -6.28 10.46 -13.19
C ILE A 523 -5.01 10.31 -12.32
N LEU A 524 -3.83 10.24 -12.94
CA LEU A 524 -2.56 10.09 -12.24
C LEU A 524 -2.14 11.36 -11.49
N GLU A 525 -2.45 12.53 -12.05
CA GLU A 525 -2.23 13.81 -11.37
C GLU A 525 -3.11 13.93 -10.13
N THR A 526 -4.36 13.46 -10.18
CA THR A 526 -5.23 13.42 -8.99
C THR A 526 -4.62 12.59 -7.86
N ILE A 527 -3.98 11.47 -8.19
CA ILE A 527 -3.23 10.62 -7.24
C ILE A 527 -2.01 11.38 -6.70
N ARG A 528 -1.22 11.98 -7.59
CA ARG A 528 -0.04 12.80 -7.21
C ARG A 528 -0.42 13.91 -6.25
N ASP A 529 -1.46 14.64 -6.54
CA ASP A 529 -1.92 15.75 -5.72
C ASP A 529 -2.46 15.25 -4.37
N ALA A 530 -3.02 14.04 -4.30
CA ALA A 530 -3.41 13.42 -3.04
C ALA A 530 -2.19 13.13 -2.15
N PHE A 531 -1.07 12.66 -2.71
CA PHE A 531 0.18 12.51 -1.95
C PHE A 531 0.76 13.87 -1.56
N GLN A 532 0.71 14.88 -2.43
CA GLN A 532 1.20 16.23 -2.11
C GLN A 532 0.43 16.86 -0.94
N ARG A 533 -0.88 16.63 -0.84
CA ARG A 533 -1.68 17.10 0.32
C ARG A 533 -1.19 16.52 1.66
N GLN A 534 -0.58 15.33 1.66
CA GLN A 534 0.00 14.74 2.88
C GLN A 534 1.20 15.54 3.41
N LYS A 535 1.89 16.33 2.56
CA LYS A 535 3.01 17.20 2.95
C LYS A 535 2.59 18.24 4.01
N HIS A 536 1.32 18.66 3.98
CA HIS A 536 0.80 19.72 4.85
C HIS A 536 -0.02 19.22 6.04
N SER A 537 -0.14 17.89 6.21
CA SER A 537 -0.77 17.34 7.41
C SER A 537 0.15 17.59 8.61
N LYS A 538 -0.29 18.47 9.53
CA LYS A 538 0.46 18.91 10.72
C LYS A 538 0.73 17.79 11.74
N GLU A 539 0.22 16.58 11.53
CA GLU A 539 0.28 15.49 12.51
C GLU A 539 1.66 14.82 12.67
N HIS A 540 2.63 15.07 11.78
CA HIS A 540 3.89 14.29 11.78
C HIS A 540 5.21 15.09 11.79
N ASP A 541 5.15 16.42 11.88
CA ASP A 541 6.32 17.28 11.74
C ASP A 541 6.39 18.35 12.84
N THR A 542 6.30 17.91 14.11
CA THR A 542 6.54 18.82 15.24
C THR A 542 8.02 19.25 15.27
N PRO A 543 8.34 20.44 15.81
CA PRO A 543 9.72 20.90 15.98
C PRO A 543 10.61 19.88 16.72
N GLU A 544 10.04 19.16 17.69
CA GLU A 544 10.72 18.12 18.45
C GLU A 544 11.05 16.89 17.57
N GLY A 545 10.12 16.49 16.70
CA GLY A 545 10.34 15.40 15.74
C GLY A 545 11.39 15.75 14.69
N GLN A 546 11.40 16.99 14.21
CA GLN A 546 12.43 17.50 13.29
C GLN A 546 13.80 17.52 13.95
N ARG A 547 13.89 18.01 15.20
CA ARG A 547 15.13 18.02 15.98
C ARG A 547 15.65 16.60 16.23
N PHE A 548 14.78 15.67 16.65
CA PHE A 548 15.15 14.27 16.86
C PHE A 548 15.68 13.62 15.59
N ARG A 549 15.03 13.85 14.43
CA ARG A 549 15.52 13.33 13.14
C ARG A 549 16.88 13.89 12.76
N LYS A 550 17.12 15.18 13.01
CA LYS A 550 18.41 15.82 12.76
C LYS A 550 19.51 15.19 13.62
N GLU A 551 19.28 15.06 14.92
CA GLU A 551 20.20 14.42 15.87
C GLU A 551 20.47 12.95 15.48
N LEU A 552 19.44 12.21 15.05
CA LEU A 552 19.58 10.83 14.59
C LEU A 552 20.40 10.73 13.29
N HIS A 553 20.21 11.63 12.33
CA HIS A 553 20.99 11.66 11.10
C HIS A 553 22.46 12.02 11.36
N GLU A 554 22.74 12.94 12.27
CA GLU A 554 24.10 13.29 12.70
C GLU A 554 24.78 12.08 13.37
N LEU A 555 24.09 11.40 14.28
CA LEU A 555 24.59 10.17 14.92
C LEU A 555 24.85 9.05 13.90
N PHE A 556 23.96 8.87 12.92
CA PHE A 556 24.14 7.87 11.88
C PHE A 556 25.31 8.21 10.96
N ALA A 557 25.47 9.47 10.55
CA ALA A 557 26.60 9.92 9.74
C ALA A 557 27.93 9.67 10.46
N GLU A 558 27.99 9.97 11.76
CA GLU A 558 29.18 9.74 12.58
C GLU A 558 29.47 8.24 12.75
N ALA A 559 28.44 7.43 13.04
CA ALA A 559 28.60 5.98 13.09
C ALA A 559 29.08 5.40 11.74
N SER A 560 28.54 5.89 10.62
CA SER A 560 28.97 5.48 9.27
C SER A 560 30.41 5.89 9.00
N ARG A 561 30.82 7.09 9.41
CA ARG A 561 32.21 7.57 9.29
C ARG A 561 33.18 6.69 10.08
N ILE A 562 32.83 6.33 11.32
CA ILE A 562 33.65 5.45 12.16
C ILE A 562 33.75 4.05 11.56
N LEU A 563 32.62 3.49 11.11
CA LEU A 563 32.56 2.16 10.51
C LEU A 563 33.34 2.09 9.19
N LYS A 564 33.22 3.10 8.33
CA LYS A 564 33.87 3.10 7.00
C LYS A 564 35.33 3.56 7.03
N GLY A 565 35.75 4.32 8.05
CA GLY A 565 37.14 4.74 8.22
C GLY A 565 37.87 3.85 9.23
N PRO A 566 38.01 4.28 10.50
CA PRO A 566 38.84 3.62 11.50
C PRO A 566 38.65 2.11 11.63
N VAL A 567 37.41 1.62 11.56
CA VAL A 567 37.10 0.19 11.73
C VAL A 567 37.54 -0.61 10.50
N VAL A 568 37.29 -0.14 9.28
CA VAL A 568 37.75 -0.79 8.04
C VAL A 568 39.27 -0.78 7.96
N GLU A 569 39.91 0.35 8.24
CA GLU A 569 41.39 0.46 8.26
C GLU A 569 42.01 -0.51 9.27
N SER A 570 41.41 -0.64 10.45
CA SER A 570 41.87 -1.58 11.48
C SER A 570 41.68 -3.03 11.04
N LEU A 571 40.57 -3.36 10.38
CA LEU A 571 40.32 -4.69 9.84
C LEU A 571 41.26 -5.04 8.69
N GLU A 572 41.63 -4.07 7.85
CA GLU A 572 42.61 -4.26 6.78
C GLU A 572 44.01 -4.50 7.34
N ARG A 573 44.46 -3.69 8.31
CA ARG A 573 45.72 -3.95 9.04
C ARG A 573 45.75 -5.33 9.67
N CYS A 574 44.67 -5.76 10.30
CA CYS A 574 44.59 -7.11 10.87
C CYS A 574 44.69 -8.24 9.83
N LYS A 575 44.37 -7.98 8.55
CA LYS A 575 44.58 -8.95 7.46
C LYS A 575 46.03 -9.02 7.02
N GLU A 576 46.81 -7.94 7.16
CA GLU A 576 48.24 -7.90 6.82
C GLU A 576 49.12 -8.68 7.84
N TYR A 577 48.60 -8.93 9.04
CA TYR A 577 49.26 -9.74 10.08
C TYR A 577 48.82 -11.21 10.10
N LYS A 578 48.15 -11.68 9.03
CA LYS A 578 47.94 -13.10 8.73
C LYS A 578 48.88 -13.52 7.63
#